data_AF-A0A7I8EDT4-F1
#
_entry.id   AF-A0A7I8EDT4-F1
#
_cell.length_a   1.000
_cell.length_b   1.000
_cell.length_c   1.000
_cell.angle_alpha   90.00
_cell.angle_beta   90.00
_cell.angle_gamma   90.00
#
_symmetry.space_group_name_H-M   'P 1'
#
loop_
_entity.id
_entity.type
_entity.pdbx_description
1 polymer ?
#
loop_
_entity_poly.entity_id
_entity_poly.type
_entity_poly.pdbx_seq_one_letter_code
_entity_poly.pdbx_strand_id
1 'polypeptide(L)'
;MSAMLDLPGAIHLSAAAWVIAAGTSQLLFRKGTRLHRLVGWSWMLAMVIVAVSSFWLHSAAAVWLGLSAIHLLSLWVLFCVGASTHAIRQRHIPRHKSFATGAYVGAIVAGVFALTGQNRFLQQWISGL
;
A
#
# COMPACT_ATOMS: atom_id res chain seq x y z
N MET A 1 -1.85 -21.02 10.31
CA MET A 1 -2.14 -19.76 11.03
C MET A 1 -0.90 -18.86 11.17
N SER A 2 0.16 -19.07 10.39
CA SER A 2 1.49 -18.42 10.57
C SER A 2 1.77 -17.21 9.65
N ALA A 3 1.15 -17.14 8.46
CA ALA A 3 1.56 -16.18 7.42
C ALA A 3 1.50 -14.68 7.81
N MET A 4 0.75 -14.31 8.86
CA MET A 4 0.66 -12.94 9.38
C MET A 4 1.72 -12.62 10.45
N LEU A 5 2.27 -13.65 11.12
CA LEU A 5 3.28 -13.52 12.17
C LEU A 5 4.70 -13.83 11.65
N ASP A 6 4.81 -14.36 10.43
CA ASP A 6 6.08 -14.53 9.74
C ASP A 6 6.66 -13.15 9.37
N LEU A 7 8.00 -13.03 9.36
CA LEU A 7 8.72 -11.77 9.20
C LEU A 7 8.21 -10.88 8.03
N PRO A 8 7.93 -11.41 6.82
CA PRO A 8 7.41 -10.60 5.72
C PRO A 8 6.01 -10.02 5.97
N GLY A 9 5.13 -10.78 6.63
CA GLY A 9 3.78 -10.34 6.96
C GLY A 9 3.77 -9.21 7.98
N ALA A 10 4.59 -9.32 9.03
CA ALA A 10 4.75 -8.27 10.03
C ALA A 10 5.32 -6.96 9.43
N ILE A 11 6.31 -7.08 8.54
CA ILE A 11 6.86 -5.94 7.79
C ILE A 11 5.78 -5.30 6.89
N HIS A 12 5.04 -6.13 6.16
CA HIS A 12 3.98 -5.64 5.27
C HIS A 12 2.90 -4.87 6.04
N LEU A 13 2.39 -5.44 7.14
CA LEU A 13 1.30 -4.85 7.92
C LEU A 13 1.73 -3.55 8.61
N SER A 14 2.93 -3.53 9.20
CA SER A 14 3.47 -2.31 9.84
C SER A 14 3.70 -1.19 8.82
N ALA A 15 4.27 -1.51 7.65
CA ALA A 15 4.44 -0.55 6.58
C ALA A 15 3.09 -0.08 6.00
N ALA A 16 2.11 -0.97 5.86
CA ALA A 16 0.77 -0.62 5.38
C ALA A 16 0.06 0.33 6.35
N ALA A 17 0.16 0.10 7.66
CA ALA A 17 -0.38 1.02 8.67
C ALA A 17 0.26 2.41 8.56
N TRP A 18 1.58 2.47 8.37
CA TRP A 18 2.29 3.73 8.14
C TRP A 18 1.84 4.41 6.83
N VAL A 19 1.65 3.66 5.75
CA VAL A 19 1.14 4.17 4.48
C VAL A 19 -0.20 4.89 4.65
N ILE A 20 -1.13 4.32 5.42
CA ILE A 20 -2.43 4.95 5.68
C ILE A 20 -2.26 6.23 6.51
N ALA A 21 -1.53 6.15 7.62
CA ALA A 21 -1.35 7.29 8.52
C ALA A 21 -0.61 8.46 7.84
N ALA A 22 0.55 8.19 7.26
CA ALA A 22 1.35 9.19 6.57
C ALA A 22 0.64 9.71 5.32
N GLY A 23 -0.02 8.86 4.52
CA GLY A 23 -0.75 9.30 3.34
C GLY A 23 -1.93 10.22 3.67
N THR A 24 -2.71 9.88 4.72
CA THR A 24 -3.75 10.78 5.24
C THR A 24 -3.16 12.14 5.63
N SER A 25 -2.05 12.14 6.37
CA SER A 25 -1.38 13.38 6.78
C SER A 25 -0.96 14.23 5.58
N GLN A 26 -0.48 13.62 4.49
CA GLN A 26 -0.09 14.32 3.27
C GLN A 26 -1.27 14.99 2.57
N LEU A 27 -2.45 14.37 2.62
CA LEU A 27 -3.67 14.91 2.04
C LEU A 27 -4.29 16.03 2.89
N LEU A 28 -4.23 15.92 4.22
CA LEU A 28 -4.82 16.90 5.13
C LEU A 28 -3.95 18.14 5.33
N PHE A 29 -2.64 17.97 5.54
CA PHE A 29 -1.78 19.08 5.93
C PHE A 29 -1.28 19.94 4.76
N ARG A 30 -0.62 21.05 5.11
CA ARG A 30 -0.05 22.01 4.14
C ARG A 30 1.06 21.36 3.32
N LYS A 31 0.94 21.45 1.99
CA LYS A 31 1.87 20.88 1.02
C LYS A 31 3.06 21.83 0.80
N GLY A 32 4.18 21.28 0.35
CA GLY A 32 5.40 22.04 0.03
C GLY A 32 6.29 22.44 1.23
N THR A 33 5.90 22.12 2.46
CA THR A 33 6.70 22.35 3.67
C THR A 33 7.86 21.35 3.80
N ARG A 34 8.82 21.62 4.68
CA ARG A 34 9.87 20.63 5.04
C ARG A 34 9.26 19.35 5.59
N LEU A 35 8.25 19.47 6.45
CA LEU A 35 7.52 18.34 7.03
C LEU A 35 6.79 17.52 5.96
N HIS A 36 6.09 18.18 5.01
CA HIS A 36 5.45 17.50 3.88
C HIS A 36 6.46 16.66 3.10
N ARG A 37 7.65 17.20 2.81
CA ARG A 37 8.71 16.47 2.11
C ARG A 37 9.23 15.28 2.91
N LEU A 38 9.52 15.47 4.20
CA LEU A 38 10.07 14.40 5.05
C LEU A 38 9.08 13.22 5.17
N VAL A 39 7.82 13.53 5.50
CA VAL A 39 6.76 12.53 5.61
C VAL A 39 6.41 11.94 4.24
N GLY A 40 6.45 12.74 3.17
CA GLY A 40 6.24 12.26 1.81
C GLY A 40 7.31 11.25 1.38
N TRP A 41 8.59 11.49 1.69
CA TRP A 41 9.65 10.54 1.41
C TRP A 41 9.54 9.25 2.23
N SER A 42 9.20 9.34 3.52
CA SER A 42 8.98 8.14 4.34
C SER A 42 7.77 7.34 3.85
N TRP A 43 6.73 8.02 3.37
CA TRP A 43 5.56 7.39 2.76
C TRP A 43 5.91 6.69 1.44
N MET A 44 6.71 7.31 0.56
CA MET A 44 7.17 6.67 -0.68
C MET A 44 7.99 5.41 -0.39
N LEU A 45 8.87 5.45 0.61
CA LEU A 45 9.64 4.28 1.04
C LEU A 45 8.72 3.18 1.58
N ALA A 46 7.73 3.54 2.42
CA ALA A 46 6.79 2.57 2.96
C ALA A 46 5.93 1.91 1.86
N MET A 47 5.51 2.66 0.84
CA MET A 47 4.83 2.09 -0.34
C MET A 47 5.69 1.04 -1.06
N VAL A 48 6.99 1.28 -1.21
CA VAL A 48 7.92 0.30 -1.78
C VAL A 48 8.01 -0.94 -0.89
N ILE A 49 8.14 -0.78 0.43
CA ILE A 49 8.20 -1.90 1.38
C ILE A 49 6.94 -2.75 1.31
N VAL A 50 5.75 -2.13 1.31
CA VAL A 50 4.46 -2.81 1.16
C VAL A 50 4.41 -3.60 -0.15
N ALA A 51 4.75 -2.95 -1.27
CA ALA A 51 4.69 -3.59 -2.57
C ALA A 51 5.69 -4.76 -2.68
N VAL A 52 6.93 -4.60 -2.25
CA VAL A 52 7.96 -5.66 -2.31
C VAL A 52 7.63 -6.82 -1.37
N SER A 53 7.25 -6.54 -0.11
CA SER A 53 6.91 -7.60 0.85
C SER A 53 5.70 -8.44 0.40
N SER A 54 4.79 -7.86 -0.37
CA SER A 54 3.62 -8.58 -0.90
C SER A 54 3.96 -9.73 -1.87
N PHE A 55 5.15 -9.74 -2.49
CA PHE A 55 5.57 -10.83 -3.38
C PHE A 55 5.75 -12.16 -2.64
N TRP A 56 5.98 -12.12 -1.32
CA TRP A 56 6.03 -13.30 -0.47
C TRP A 56 4.66 -13.67 0.10
N LEU A 57 3.67 -12.78 -0.02
CA LEU A 57 2.30 -13.02 0.43
C LEU A 57 1.52 -13.74 -0.68
N HIS A 58 1.32 -15.03 -0.49
CA HIS A 58 0.50 -15.84 -1.37
C HIS A 58 -0.98 -15.68 -0.99
N SER A 59 -1.75 -15.02 -1.86
CA SER A 59 -3.21 -15.01 -1.75
C SER A 59 -3.80 -16.19 -2.53
N ALA A 60 -4.77 -16.89 -1.93
CA ALA A 60 -5.55 -17.92 -2.62
C ALA A 60 -6.54 -17.35 -3.64
N ALA A 61 -6.66 -16.01 -3.72
CA ALA A 61 -7.59 -15.34 -4.62
C ALA A 61 -7.03 -15.21 -6.05
N ALA A 62 -7.87 -15.59 -7.01
CA ALA A 62 -7.81 -15.38 -8.46
C ALA A 62 -6.39 -15.26 -9.06
N VAL A 63 -5.88 -16.40 -9.53
CA VAL A 63 -4.73 -16.46 -10.43
C VAL A 63 -5.21 -16.03 -11.82
N TRP A 64 -4.71 -14.90 -12.34
CA TRP A 64 -4.88 -14.52 -13.74
C TRP A 64 -3.51 -14.64 -14.41
N LEU A 65 -3.35 -15.56 -15.37
CA LEU A 65 -2.08 -15.84 -16.08
C LEU A 65 -0.90 -16.36 -15.21
N GLY A 66 -1.16 -16.96 -14.04
CA GLY A 66 -0.10 -17.43 -13.14
C GLY A 66 0.42 -16.38 -12.15
N LEU A 67 -0.04 -15.13 -12.25
CA LEU A 67 0.19 -14.08 -11.27
C LEU A 67 -1.11 -13.82 -10.49
N SER A 68 -1.04 -13.81 -9.16
CA SER A 68 -2.21 -13.41 -8.36
C SER A 68 -2.42 -11.90 -8.40
N ALA A 69 -3.65 -11.44 -8.21
CA ALA A 69 -4.02 -10.02 -8.28
C ALA A 69 -3.15 -9.09 -7.42
N ILE A 70 -2.63 -9.60 -6.30
CA ILE A 70 -1.72 -8.85 -5.41
C ILE A 70 -0.38 -8.53 -6.07
N HIS A 71 0.15 -9.38 -6.95
CA HIS A 71 1.41 -9.13 -7.67
C HIS A 71 1.25 -8.02 -8.70
N LEU A 72 0.15 -8.06 -9.47
CA LEU A 72 -0.17 -7.02 -10.45
C LEU A 72 -0.37 -5.66 -9.75
N LEU A 73 -1.08 -5.66 -8.62
CA LEU A 73 -1.26 -4.46 -7.81
C LEU A 73 0.09 -3.92 -7.30
N SER A 74 1.00 -4.78 -6.87
CA SER A 74 2.30 -4.35 -6.37
C SER A 74 3.21 -3.78 -7.45
N LEU A 75 3.22 -4.37 -8.64
CA LEU A 75 3.90 -3.78 -9.80
C LEU A 75 3.32 -2.41 -10.14
N TRP A 76 2.00 -2.27 -10.09
CA TRP A 76 1.34 -1.00 -10.33
C TRP A 76 1.70 0.06 -9.29
N VAL A 77 1.73 -0.29 -8.00
CA VAL A 77 2.16 0.61 -6.92
C VAL A 77 3.61 1.07 -7.12
N LEU A 78 4.52 0.16 -7.44
CA LEU A 78 5.92 0.51 -7.72
C LEU A 78 6.04 1.48 -8.91
N PHE A 79 5.26 1.25 -9.98
CA PHE A 79 5.18 2.17 -11.10
C PHE A 79 4.69 3.56 -10.66
N CYS A 80 3.60 3.64 -9.89
CA CYS A 80 3.07 4.92 -9.39
C CYS A 80 4.09 5.68 -8.52
N VAL A 81 4.79 4.97 -7.62
CA VAL A 81 5.84 5.57 -6.77
C VAL A 81 6.99 6.11 -7.62
N GLY A 82 7.48 5.31 -8.58
CA GLY A 82 8.53 5.72 -9.51
C GLY A 82 8.12 6.94 -10.35
N ALA A 83 6.93 6.90 -10.95
CA ALA A 83 6.38 8.00 -11.75
C ALA A 83 6.17 9.28 -10.91
N SER A 84 5.66 9.14 -9.68
CA SER A 84 5.46 10.27 -8.76
C SER A 84 6.78 10.90 -8.33
N THR A 85 7.78 10.07 -8.02
CA THR A 85 9.13 10.49 -7.63
C THR A 85 9.86 11.17 -8.78
N HIS A 86 9.74 10.63 -10.00
CA HIS A 86 10.29 11.24 -11.20
C HIS A 86 9.63 12.60 -11.48
N ALA A 87 8.31 12.69 -11.38
CA ALA A 87 7.58 13.94 -11.60
C ALA A 87 7.99 15.04 -10.62
N ILE A 88 8.17 14.73 -9.33
CA ILE A 88 8.59 15.75 -8.35
C ILE A 88 10.04 16.20 -8.56
N ARG A 89 10.94 15.32 -9.03
CA ARG A 89 12.32 15.68 -9.43
C ARG A 89 12.34 16.68 -10.59
N GLN A 90 11.40 16.54 -11.53
CA GLN A 90 11.17 17.49 -12.63
C GLN A 90 10.33 18.72 -12.21
N ARG A 91 10.00 18.86 -10.91
CA ARG A 91 9.11 19.91 -10.38
C ARG A 91 7.71 19.92 -11.01
N HIS A 92 7.27 18.81 -11.60
CA HIS A 92 5.98 18.68 -12.26
C HIS A 92 4.87 18.30 -11.26
N ILE A 93 4.48 19.27 -10.43
CA ILE A 93 3.57 19.07 -9.27
C ILE A 93 2.22 18.40 -9.63
N PRO A 94 1.53 18.75 -10.74
CA PRO A 94 0.26 18.11 -11.07
C PRO A 94 0.39 16.59 -11.27
N ARG A 95 1.50 16.16 -11.89
CA ARG A 95 1.78 14.74 -12.18
C ARG A 95 2.18 13.99 -10.90
N HIS A 96 3.02 14.58 -10.07
CA HIS A 96 3.34 14.05 -8.74
C HIS A 96 2.06 13.82 -7.91
N LYS A 97 1.20 14.84 -7.83
CA LYS A 97 -0.07 14.77 -7.09
C LYS A 97 -0.99 13.67 -7.63
N SER A 98 -1.14 13.56 -8.95
CA SER A 98 -2.00 12.55 -9.57
C SER A 98 -1.57 11.12 -9.19
N PHE A 99 -0.29 10.78 -9.39
CA PHE A 99 0.21 9.46 -9.03
C PHE A 99 0.21 9.19 -7.52
N ALA A 100 0.58 10.18 -6.70
CA ALA A 100 0.57 10.01 -5.24
C ALA A 100 -0.85 9.79 -4.71
N THR A 101 -1.83 10.55 -5.20
CA THR A 101 -3.24 10.42 -4.77
C THR A 101 -3.82 9.10 -5.27
N GLY A 102 -3.56 8.72 -6.52
CA GLY A 102 -4.01 7.44 -7.08
C GLY A 102 -3.45 6.24 -6.32
N ALA A 103 -2.15 6.25 -6.00
CA ALA A 103 -1.53 5.20 -5.18
C ALA A 103 -2.12 5.13 -3.77
N TYR A 104 -2.41 6.28 -3.14
CA TYR A 104 -3.05 6.31 -1.83
C TYR A 104 -4.47 5.75 -1.85
N VAL A 105 -5.29 6.15 -2.82
CA VAL A 105 -6.64 5.60 -3.00
C VAL A 105 -6.58 4.10 -3.27
N GLY A 106 -5.64 3.66 -4.11
CA GLY A 106 -5.39 2.24 -4.37
C GLY A 106 -5.05 1.46 -3.09
N ALA A 107 -4.22 2.02 -2.21
CA ALA A 107 -3.89 1.39 -0.93
C ALA A 107 -5.10 1.30 0.02
N ILE A 108 -5.98 2.32 0.04
CA ILE A 108 -7.24 2.25 0.81
C ILE A 108 -8.14 1.14 0.26
N VAL A 109 -8.35 1.10 -1.06
CA VAL A 109 -9.19 0.06 -1.69
C VAL A 109 -8.61 -1.34 -1.45
N ALA A 110 -7.29 -1.51 -1.58
CA ALA A 110 -6.61 -2.77 -1.31
C ALA A 110 -6.73 -3.18 0.16
N GLY A 111 -6.57 -2.23 1.10
CA GLY A 111 -6.77 -2.48 2.53
C GLY A 111 -8.19 -2.88 2.86
N VAL A 112 -9.20 -2.18 2.31
CA VAL A 112 -10.61 -2.56 2.45
C VAL A 112 -10.84 -3.95 1.88
N PHE A 113 -10.36 -4.25 0.67
CA PHE A 113 -10.48 -5.56 0.06
C PHE A 113 -9.78 -6.66 0.88
N ALA A 114 -8.63 -6.38 1.48
CA ALA A 114 -7.95 -7.32 2.37
C ALA A 114 -8.77 -7.61 3.65
N LEU A 115 -9.52 -6.62 4.15
CA LEU A 115 -10.39 -6.76 5.32
C LEU A 115 -11.75 -7.42 4.98
N THR A 116 -12.31 -7.17 3.79
CA THR A 116 -13.67 -7.60 3.41
C THR A 116 -13.72 -8.78 2.44
N GLY A 117 -12.63 -9.03 1.69
CA GLY A 117 -12.58 -9.97 0.56
C GLY A 117 -12.68 -11.44 0.94
N GLN A 118 -12.59 -11.79 2.23
CA GLN A 118 -12.89 -13.14 2.73
C GLN A 118 -13.11 -13.07 4.25
N ASN A 119 -14.35 -13.21 4.69
CA ASN A 119 -14.75 -13.24 6.10
C ASN A 119 -14.26 -14.49 6.85
N ARG A 120 -12.97 -14.87 6.78
CA ARG A 120 -12.46 -15.91 7.68
C ARG A 120 -12.30 -15.38 9.11
N PHE A 121 -12.08 -14.08 9.28
CA PHE A 121 -11.87 -13.45 10.60
C PHE A 121 -13.14 -13.37 11.44
N LEU A 122 -14.27 -12.94 10.87
CA LEU A 122 -15.57 -12.88 11.56
C LEU A 122 -16.24 -14.25 11.65
N GLN A 123 -16.13 -15.10 10.62
CA GLN A 123 -16.68 -16.45 10.69
C GLN A 123 -15.98 -17.30 11.75
N GLN A 124 -14.66 -17.22 11.91
CA GLN A 124 -13.94 -18.01 12.94
C GLN A 124 -14.28 -17.60 14.37
N TRP A 125 -14.57 -16.32 14.63
CA TRP A 125 -15.02 -15.86 15.95
C TRP A 125 -16.45 -16.28 16.25
N ILE A 126 -17.34 -16.28 15.26
CA ILE A 126 -18.75 -16.65 15.42
C ILE A 126 -18.93 -18.18 15.45
N SER A 127 -18.14 -18.93 14.69
CA SER A 127 -18.21 -20.40 14.64
C SER A 127 -17.41 -21.09 15.75
N GLY A 128 -16.70 -20.32 16.58
CA GLY A 128 -15.98 -20.78 17.76
C GLY A 128 -16.71 -20.52 19.07
N LEU A 129 -17.97 -20.03 19.00
CA LEU A 129 -18.93 -19.89 20.10
C LEU A 129 -20.04 -20.94 19.95
#